data_AF-A0A958G414-F1
#
_entry.id   AF-A0A958G414-F1
#
_cell.length_a   1.000
_cell.length_b   1.000
_cell.length_c   1.000
_cell.angle_alpha   90.00
_cell.angle_beta   90.00
_cell.angle_gamma   90.00
#
_symmetry.space_group_name_H-M   'P 1'
#
loop_
_entity.id
_entity.type
_entity.pdbx_description
1 polymer ?
#
loop_
_entity_poly.entity_id
_entity_poly.type
_entity_poly.pdbx_seq_one_letter_code
_entity_poly.pdbx_strand_id
1 'polypeptide(L)'
;NIPSMAEEMVWEAEGGGIASIAASRPSFAFENERFAQNTYTHLFNEGSNLGRSILLGDAVQMSVGGGDNDQKYHIFGDVTLQLADPEHNIQIESISADTLKALSKVSVDASIYDAQGNFLPNFNGKAVIRVFDAVDSTANLGVNYTYTGGTIFKGIVNVRDGKIDDASFIVPKSIKYKNSRTGRISIYAWDEDLRDAVGYNNTLLFYGSETQVNDAEGPEIAFNFPEQPDFFEGDYVGQQPTIAVELSDENGINLTGEVGHRIELTIDGRIKKDVTEFFVYHEDEYTTGELRYTLPALSAGSHRLKISAW
;
A
#
# COMPACT_ATOMS: atom_id res chain seq x y z
N ASN A 1 16.53 -10.50 -35.41
CA ASN A 1 15.76 -11.11 -34.31
C ASN A 1 15.32 -9.99 -33.40
N ILE A 2 14.02 -9.80 -33.27
CA ILE A 2 13.42 -8.84 -32.34
C ILE A 2 12.95 -9.68 -31.14
N PRO A 3 13.34 -9.35 -29.91
CA PRO A 3 12.87 -10.06 -28.72
C PRO A 3 11.35 -9.98 -28.60
N SER A 4 10.76 -11.02 -28.03
CA SER A 4 9.34 -11.01 -27.67
C SER A 4 9.08 -10.07 -26.49
N MET A 5 7.83 -9.63 -26.32
CA MET A 5 7.42 -8.83 -25.17
C MET A 5 7.77 -9.50 -23.82
N ALA A 6 7.69 -10.83 -23.74
CA ALA A 6 8.02 -11.58 -22.53
C ALA A 6 9.52 -11.53 -22.21
N GLU A 7 10.38 -11.56 -23.23
CA GLU A 7 11.83 -11.41 -23.07
C GLU A 7 12.19 -9.98 -22.66
N GLU A 8 11.66 -8.97 -23.36
CA GLU A 8 11.88 -7.55 -23.02
C GLU A 8 11.47 -7.25 -21.56
N MET A 9 10.34 -7.81 -21.12
CA MET A 9 9.85 -7.59 -19.75
C MET A 9 10.78 -8.17 -18.67
N VAL A 10 11.49 -9.26 -18.95
CA VAL A 10 12.44 -9.89 -18.01
C VAL A 10 13.85 -9.30 -18.14
N TRP A 11 14.20 -8.72 -19.28
CA TRP A 11 15.52 -8.13 -19.53
C TRP A 11 15.65 -6.65 -19.15
N GLU A 12 14.54 -5.97 -18.87
CA GLU A 12 14.56 -4.56 -18.49
C GLU A 12 15.38 -4.33 -17.21
N ALA A 13 16.52 -3.67 -17.32
CA ALA A 13 17.50 -3.58 -16.23
C ALA A 13 17.03 -2.70 -15.06
N GLU A 14 16.18 -1.71 -15.34
CA GLU A 14 15.68 -0.75 -14.36
C GLU A 14 14.16 -0.93 -14.10
N GLY A 15 13.60 -2.10 -14.44
CA GLY A 15 12.16 -2.35 -14.31
C GLY A 15 11.72 -3.74 -14.78
N GLY A 16 10.48 -3.82 -15.27
CA GLY A 16 9.94 -5.06 -15.84
C GLY A 16 9.41 -6.06 -14.81
N GLY A 17 9.57 -7.35 -15.08
CA GLY A 17 9.08 -8.45 -14.27
C GLY A 17 10.16 -9.49 -13.98
N ILE A 18 10.17 -10.03 -12.76
CA ILE A 18 11.14 -11.07 -12.33
C ILE A 18 10.92 -12.43 -13.02
N ALA A 19 9.73 -12.65 -13.57
CA ALA A 19 9.39 -13.74 -14.46
C ALA A 19 8.17 -13.36 -15.33
N SER A 20 7.99 -14.05 -16.45
CA SER A 20 6.82 -13.91 -17.31
C SER A 20 6.31 -15.28 -17.75
N ILE A 21 4.99 -15.48 -17.71
CA ILE A 21 4.33 -16.64 -18.32
C ILE A 21 3.65 -16.17 -19.61
N ALA A 22 4.14 -16.61 -20.75
CA ALA A 22 3.68 -16.11 -22.04
C ALA A 22 3.49 -17.21 -23.08
N ALA A 23 2.51 -17.03 -23.95
CA ALA A 23 2.24 -17.94 -25.06
C ALA A 23 3.21 -17.68 -26.23
N SER A 24 3.86 -18.73 -26.74
CA SER A 24 4.70 -18.67 -27.94
C SER A 24 3.90 -18.68 -29.25
N ARG A 25 2.60 -19.03 -29.19
CA ARG A 25 1.71 -19.20 -30.34
C ARG A 25 0.29 -18.72 -30.00
N PRO A 26 -0.54 -18.41 -31.01
CA PRO A 26 -1.94 -18.07 -30.78
C PRO A 26 -2.67 -19.11 -29.92
N SER A 27 -3.36 -18.61 -28.91
CA SER A 27 -4.10 -19.36 -27.91
C SER A 27 -5.56 -18.89 -27.84
N PHE A 28 -6.43 -19.69 -27.23
CA PHE A 28 -7.87 -19.45 -27.16
C PHE A 28 -8.28 -18.93 -25.79
N ALA A 29 -9.20 -17.97 -25.76
CA ALA A 29 -9.52 -17.21 -24.55
C ALA A 29 -10.03 -18.08 -23.40
N PHE A 30 -10.90 -19.06 -23.66
CA PHE A 30 -11.48 -19.92 -22.63
C PHE A 30 -10.44 -20.83 -21.98
N GLU A 31 -9.55 -21.41 -22.79
CA GLU A 31 -8.45 -22.24 -22.32
C GLU A 31 -7.39 -21.40 -21.59
N ASN A 32 -7.15 -20.16 -22.01
CA ASN A 32 -6.25 -19.23 -21.33
C ASN A 32 -6.78 -18.87 -19.94
N GLU A 33 -8.08 -18.61 -19.82
CA GLU A 33 -8.72 -18.34 -18.52
C GLU A 33 -8.55 -19.55 -17.59
N ARG A 34 -8.85 -20.76 -18.07
CA ARG A 34 -8.69 -21.98 -17.28
C ARG A 34 -7.25 -22.21 -16.85
N PHE A 35 -6.28 -22.06 -17.76
CA PHE A 35 -4.86 -22.21 -17.45
C PHE A 35 -4.39 -21.18 -16.41
N ALA A 36 -4.81 -19.91 -16.54
CA ALA A 36 -4.49 -18.87 -15.58
C ALA A 36 -5.11 -19.15 -14.20
N GLN A 37 -6.39 -19.52 -14.14
CA GLN A 37 -7.07 -19.87 -12.88
C GLN A 37 -6.36 -21.04 -12.18
N ASN A 38 -6.07 -22.12 -12.90
CA ASN A 38 -5.31 -23.25 -12.35
C ASN A 38 -3.93 -22.82 -11.84
N THR A 39 -3.24 -21.96 -12.59
CA THR A 39 -1.91 -21.46 -12.20
C THR A 39 -1.99 -20.69 -10.90
N TYR A 40 -2.98 -19.80 -10.73
CA TYR A 40 -3.17 -19.08 -9.48
C TYR A 40 -3.56 -20.00 -8.31
N THR A 41 -4.51 -20.92 -8.52
CA THR A 41 -4.93 -21.87 -7.47
C THR A 41 -3.74 -22.71 -6.97
N HIS A 42 -2.89 -23.19 -7.88
CA HIS A 42 -1.69 -23.93 -7.50
C HIS A 42 -0.61 -23.04 -6.89
N LEU A 43 -0.33 -21.88 -7.50
CA LEU A 43 0.71 -20.94 -7.05
C LEU A 43 0.45 -20.49 -5.62
N PHE A 44 -0.76 -20.01 -5.32
CA PHE A 44 -1.12 -19.57 -3.97
C PHE A 44 -1.56 -20.71 -3.05
N ASN A 45 -1.54 -21.95 -3.57
CA ASN A 45 -1.82 -23.16 -2.82
C ASN A 45 -3.15 -23.07 -2.02
N GLU A 46 -4.19 -22.56 -2.68
CA GLU A 46 -5.48 -22.28 -2.08
C GLU A 46 -6.04 -23.55 -1.41
N GLY A 47 -6.26 -23.50 -0.09
CA GLY A 47 -6.76 -24.63 0.70
C GLY A 47 -5.68 -25.48 1.40
N SER A 48 -4.40 -25.13 1.27
CA SER A 48 -3.32 -25.73 2.05
C SER A 48 -3.04 -24.95 3.34
N ASN A 49 -2.50 -25.64 4.36
CA ASN A 49 -2.01 -25.01 5.59
C ASN A 49 -0.58 -24.44 5.44
N LEU A 50 -0.01 -24.44 4.23
CA LEU A 50 1.42 -24.14 4.03
C LEU A 50 1.72 -22.64 4.06
N GLY A 51 0.71 -21.77 4.03
CA GLY A 51 0.83 -20.31 4.22
C GLY A 51 1.71 -19.57 3.20
N ARG A 52 2.35 -20.29 2.26
CA ARG A 52 3.28 -19.77 1.26
C ARG A 52 2.94 -20.33 -0.11
N SER A 53 3.21 -19.54 -1.13
CA SER A 53 3.18 -19.95 -2.53
C SER A 53 4.16 -21.08 -2.79
N ILE A 54 3.85 -21.93 -3.76
CA ILE A 54 4.81 -22.92 -4.27
C ILE A 54 5.72 -22.29 -5.33
N LEU A 55 6.69 -23.06 -5.83
CA LEU A 55 7.56 -22.61 -6.91
C LEU A 55 6.74 -22.33 -8.18
N LEU A 56 7.06 -21.23 -8.87
CA LEU A 56 6.37 -20.79 -10.08
C LEU A 56 6.32 -21.88 -11.16
N GLY A 57 7.43 -22.60 -11.34
CA GLY A 57 7.53 -23.73 -12.26
C GLY A 57 6.58 -24.87 -11.92
N ASP A 58 6.48 -25.23 -10.64
CA ASP A 58 5.60 -26.30 -10.17
C ASP A 58 4.13 -25.90 -10.39
N ALA A 59 3.76 -24.66 -10.04
CA ALA A 59 2.41 -24.14 -10.25
C ALA A 59 1.99 -24.19 -11.73
N VAL A 60 2.87 -23.74 -12.63
CA VAL A 60 2.63 -23.80 -14.07
C VAL A 60 2.54 -25.24 -14.56
N GLN A 61 3.44 -26.11 -14.12
CA GLN A 61 3.46 -27.52 -14.50
C GLN A 61 2.16 -28.24 -14.09
N MET A 62 1.69 -28.02 -12.87
CA MET A 62 0.43 -28.59 -12.35
C MET A 62 -0.80 -28.06 -13.11
N SER A 63 -0.69 -26.88 -13.71
CA SER A 63 -1.77 -26.22 -14.44
C SER A 63 -1.96 -26.73 -15.87
N VAL A 64 -0.98 -27.45 -16.42
CA VAL A 64 -1.04 -28.00 -17.77
C VAL A 64 -2.03 -29.16 -17.81
N GLY A 65 -3.20 -28.95 -18.41
CA GLY A 65 -4.26 -29.96 -18.54
C GLY A 65 -4.10 -30.92 -19.73
N GLY A 66 -2.98 -30.85 -20.45
CA GLY A 66 -2.67 -31.69 -21.62
C GLY A 66 -3.30 -31.23 -22.94
N GLY A 67 -4.01 -30.09 -22.96
CA GLY A 67 -4.54 -29.50 -24.19
C GLY A 67 -3.47 -28.80 -25.03
N ASP A 68 -3.70 -28.66 -26.35
CA ASP A 68 -2.83 -27.92 -27.29
C ASP A 68 -2.57 -26.49 -26.83
N ASN A 69 -3.53 -25.86 -26.13
CA ASN A 69 -3.42 -24.49 -25.68
C ASN A 69 -2.37 -24.29 -24.58
N ASP A 70 -2.39 -25.14 -23.56
CA ASP A 70 -1.54 -25.01 -22.38
C ASP A 70 -0.06 -25.28 -22.74
N GLN A 71 0.19 -26.12 -23.76
CA GLN A 71 1.54 -26.42 -24.28
C GLN A 71 2.22 -25.22 -24.95
N LYS A 72 1.48 -24.14 -25.25
CA LYS A 72 2.03 -22.93 -25.87
C LYS A 72 2.60 -21.97 -24.85
N TYR A 73 2.31 -22.16 -23.55
CA TYR A 73 2.77 -21.27 -22.50
C TYR A 73 4.16 -21.68 -21.99
N HIS A 74 5.02 -20.69 -21.83
CA HIS A 74 6.38 -20.85 -21.34
C HIS A 74 6.67 -19.85 -20.23
N ILE A 75 7.53 -20.27 -19.29
CA ILE A 75 8.10 -19.37 -18.29
C ILE A 75 9.39 -18.78 -18.86
N PHE A 76 9.47 -17.46 -18.82
CA PHE A 76 10.68 -16.68 -19.04
C PHE A 76 11.14 -16.16 -17.68
N GLY A 77 12.34 -16.53 -17.26
CA GLY A 77 12.86 -16.25 -15.91
C GLY A 77 13.18 -17.54 -15.13
N ASP A 78 13.27 -17.43 -13.81
CA ASP A 78 13.59 -18.55 -12.93
C ASP A 78 12.35 -19.40 -12.61
N VAL A 79 12.35 -20.67 -13.01
CA VAL A 79 11.26 -21.62 -12.72
C VAL A 79 11.22 -22.04 -11.25
N THR A 80 12.32 -21.84 -10.52
CA THR A 80 12.42 -22.10 -9.07
C THR A 80 12.07 -20.87 -8.23
N LEU A 81 11.58 -19.80 -8.86
CA LEU A 81 11.10 -18.61 -8.16
C LEU A 81 9.93 -18.98 -7.23
N GLN A 82 10.05 -18.61 -5.97
CA GLN A 82 8.94 -18.53 -5.02
C GLN A 82 8.54 -17.06 -4.87
N LEU A 83 7.25 -16.77 -4.69
CA LEU A 83 6.84 -15.39 -4.41
C LEU A 83 7.39 -14.97 -3.04
N ALA A 84 7.60 -13.66 -2.89
CA ALA A 84 7.97 -13.06 -1.61
C ALA A 84 6.74 -13.00 -0.68
N ASP A 85 6.23 -14.17 -0.29
CA ASP A 85 5.15 -14.28 0.68
C ASP A 85 5.68 -14.00 2.08
N PRO A 86 4.96 -13.22 2.89
CA PRO A 86 5.35 -12.98 4.27
C PRO A 86 5.51 -14.26 5.08
N GLU A 87 6.56 -14.35 5.88
CA GLU A 87 6.89 -15.60 6.61
C GLU A 87 6.09 -15.77 7.90
N HIS A 88 5.61 -14.67 8.47
CA HIS A 88 4.92 -14.64 9.76
C HIS A 88 3.55 -13.96 9.68
N ASN A 89 2.73 -14.19 10.70
CA ASN A 89 1.39 -13.66 10.80
C ASN A 89 1.32 -12.57 11.89
N ILE A 90 0.56 -11.52 11.62
CA ILE A 90 0.19 -10.51 12.61
C ILE A 90 -1.27 -10.74 12.99
N GLN A 91 -1.53 -10.98 14.27
CA GLN A 91 -2.87 -11.02 14.81
C GLN A 91 -3.20 -9.65 15.42
N ILE A 92 -4.28 -9.03 14.95
CA ILE A 92 -4.83 -7.83 15.59
C ILE A 92 -5.61 -8.29 16.81
N GLU A 93 -5.08 -7.98 17.99
CA GLU A 93 -5.63 -8.42 19.27
C GLU A 93 -6.79 -7.53 19.72
N SER A 94 -6.66 -6.23 19.47
CA SER A 94 -7.61 -5.24 19.96
C SER A 94 -7.70 -4.03 19.02
N ILE A 95 -8.91 -3.49 18.89
CA ILE A 95 -9.18 -2.17 18.33
C ILE A 95 -10.05 -1.45 19.36
N SER A 96 -9.69 -0.23 19.74
CA SER A 96 -10.28 0.47 20.89
C SER A 96 -11.79 0.74 20.80
N ALA A 97 -12.40 0.59 19.62
CA ALA A 97 -13.84 0.72 19.42
C ALA A 97 -14.38 -0.23 18.34
N ASP A 98 -15.62 -0.71 18.51
CA ASP A 98 -16.32 -1.52 17.50
C ASP A 98 -16.83 -0.68 16.31
N THR A 99 -17.20 0.57 16.57
CA THR A 99 -17.63 1.54 15.56
C THR A 99 -16.68 2.73 15.58
N LEU A 100 -15.98 2.94 14.48
CA LEU A 100 -15.01 4.01 14.29
C LEU A 100 -15.75 5.25 13.77
N LYS A 101 -15.78 6.31 14.58
CA LYS A 101 -16.45 7.56 14.24
C LYS A 101 -15.48 8.55 13.64
N ALA A 102 -15.94 9.42 12.76
CA ALA A 102 -15.16 10.55 12.30
C ALA A 102 -14.66 11.41 13.48
N LEU A 103 -13.43 11.92 13.39
CA LEU A 103 -12.70 12.70 14.39
C LEU A 103 -12.44 11.97 15.72
N SER A 104 -12.61 10.65 15.77
CA SER A 104 -12.23 9.86 16.95
C SER A 104 -10.82 9.30 16.82
N LYS A 105 -10.10 9.24 17.94
CA LYS A 105 -8.84 8.52 18.07
C LYS A 105 -9.13 7.03 18.24
N VAL A 106 -8.45 6.21 17.44
CA VAL A 106 -8.53 4.75 17.47
C VAL A 106 -7.14 4.21 17.80
N SER A 107 -7.08 3.24 18.71
CA SER A 107 -5.86 2.52 19.07
C SER A 107 -5.98 1.06 18.66
N VAL A 108 -4.88 0.47 18.23
CA VAL A 108 -4.78 -0.91 17.75
C VAL A 108 -3.65 -1.61 18.47
N ASP A 109 -3.93 -2.79 19.01
CA ASP A 109 -2.92 -3.70 19.55
C ASP A 109 -2.80 -4.92 18.65
N ALA A 110 -1.57 -5.36 18.39
CA ALA A 110 -1.30 -6.54 17.58
C ALA A 110 -0.10 -7.32 18.09
N SER A 111 -0.03 -8.61 17.73
CA SER A 111 1.08 -9.50 18.09
C SER A 111 1.50 -10.37 16.91
N ILE A 112 2.77 -10.71 16.87
CA ILE A 112 3.40 -11.46 15.77
C ILE A 112 3.54 -12.93 16.16
N TYR A 113 3.18 -13.80 15.23
CA TYR A 113 3.18 -15.25 15.38
C TYR A 113 3.86 -15.91 14.18
N ASP A 114 4.52 -17.04 14.41
CA ASP A 114 5.02 -17.87 13.32
C ASP A 114 3.88 -18.59 12.55
N ALA A 115 4.23 -19.31 11.49
CA ALA A 115 3.28 -20.08 10.69
C ALA A 115 2.60 -21.23 11.47
N GLN A 116 3.11 -21.60 12.64
CA GLN A 116 2.53 -22.62 13.52
C GLN A 116 1.64 -22.01 14.62
N GLY A 117 1.53 -20.68 14.68
CA GLY A 117 0.76 -19.95 15.68
C GLY A 117 1.48 -19.75 17.01
N ASN A 118 2.81 -19.91 17.07
CA ASN A 118 3.58 -19.57 18.26
C ASN A 118 3.93 -18.08 18.26
N PHE A 119 3.73 -17.43 19.40
CA PHE A 119 4.10 -16.03 19.59
C PHE A 119 5.63 -15.84 19.42
N LEU A 120 6.03 -14.76 18.75
CA LEU A 120 7.43 -14.43 18.45
C LEU A 120 7.93 -13.25 19.30
N PRO A 121 8.30 -13.47 20.58
CA PRO A 121 8.74 -12.40 21.48
C PRO A 121 10.09 -11.78 21.09
N ASN A 122 10.81 -12.35 20.13
CA ASN A 122 12.10 -11.87 19.65
C ASN A 122 12.00 -11.10 18.33
N PHE A 123 10.79 -10.80 17.84
CA PHE A 123 10.60 -9.95 16.66
C PHE A 123 10.66 -8.48 17.10
N ASN A 124 11.71 -7.77 16.71
CA ASN A 124 11.93 -6.35 17.05
C ASN A 124 12.25 -5.57 15.79
N GLY A 125 11.39 -4.64 15.42
CA GLY A 125 11.47 -3.97 14.13
C GLY A 125 10.43 -2.89 13.97
N LYS A 126 9.92 -2.72 12.75
CA LYS A 126 8.91 -1.72 12.43
C LYS A 126 7.73 -2.36 11.71
N ALA A 127 6.60 -1.68 11.75
CA ALA A 127 5.44 -2.04 10.96
C ALA A 127 4.84 -0.82 10.27
N VAL A 128 4.39 -1.01 9.04
CA VAL A 128 3.53 -0.04 8.34
C VAL A 128 2.09 -0.44 8.55
N ILE A 129 1.30 0.48 9.08
CA ILE A 129 -0.15 0.32 9.24
C ILE A 129 -0.84 1.15 8.18
N ARG A 130 -1.75 0.51 7.44
CA ARG A 130 -2.65 1.19 6.50
C ARG A 130 -4.09 0.91 6.88
N VAL A 131 -4.86 1.97 7.04
CA VAL A 131 -6.31 1.89 7.29
C VAL A 131 -7.03 2.46 6.08
N PHE A 132 -8.05 1.75 5.64
CA PHE A 132 -8.88 2.04 4.49
C PHE A 132 -10.32 2.19 4.94
N ASP A 133 -10.98 3.20 4.41
CA ASP A 133 -12.40 3.44 4.58
C ASP A 133 -13.25 2.27 4.01
N ALA A 134 -14.57 2.33 4.23
CA ALA A 134 -15.51 1.40 3.65
C ALA A 134 -15.40 1.33 2.12
N VAL A 135 -15.54 0.11 1.59
CA VAL A 135 -15.52 -0.20 0.15
C VAL A 135 -16.47 0.72 -0.62
N ASP A 136 -15.96 1.25 -1.73
CA ASP A 136 -16.73 2.17 -2.56
C ASP A 136 -17.45 1.51 -3.73
N SER A 137 -16.78 0.54 -4.37
CA SER A 137 -17.30 -0.10 -5.57
C SER A 137 -16.86 -1.56 -5.65
N THR A 138 -17.74 -2.36 -6.22
CA THR A 138 -17.41 -3.69 -6.73
C THR A 138 -17.43 -3.59 -8.25
N ALA A 139 -16.33 -3.93 -8.91
CA ALA A 139 -16.36 -4.13 -10.35
C ALA A 139 -16.89 -5.54 -10.60
N ASN A 140 -17.91 -5.63 -11.47
CA ASN A 140 -18.40 -6.90 -12.00
C ASN A 140 -18.08 -6.93 -13.50
N LEU A 141 -16.91 -7.48 -13.82
CA LEU A 141 -16.45 -7.72 -15.20
C LEU A 141 -16.49 -9.22 -15.54
N GLY A 142 -17.43 -9.97 -14.93
CA GLY A 142 -17.44 -11.44 -14.93
C GLY A 142 -16.66 -12.06 -13.76
N VAL A 143 -15.73 -11.30 -13.16
CA VAL A 143 -15.10 -11.57 -11.86
C VAL A 143 -15.53 -10.46 -10.90
N ASN A 144 -16.03 -10.83 -9.72
CA ASN A 144 -16.35 -9.86 -8.68
C ASN A 144 -15.05 -9.43 -8.00
N TYR A 145 -14.62 -8.19 -8.25
CA TYR A 145 -13.47 -7.60 -7.58
C TYR A 145 -13.91 -6.44 -6.69
N THR A 146 -13.52 -6.50 -5.43
CA THR A 146 -13.85 -5.49 -4.42
C THR A 146 -12.65 -4.59 -4.20
N TYR A 147 -12.78 -3.31 -4.54
CA TYR A 147 -11.74 -2.33 -4.25
C TYR A 147 -11.78 -1.94 -2.78
N THR A 148 -10.61 -1.77 -2.15
CA THR A 148 -10.53 -1.12 -0.84
C THR A 148 -11.09 0.30 -0.93
N GLY A 149 -11.60 0.84 0.19
CA GLY A 149 -11.91 2.26 0.29
C GLY A 149 -10.66 3.14 0.20
N GLY A 150 -10.85 4.45 0.27
CA GLY A 150 -9.75 5.42 0.32
C GLY A 150 -8.86 5.17 1.55
N THR A 151 -7.57 5.45 1.42
CA THR A 151 -6.65 5.38 2.57
C THR A 151 -7.04 6.47 3.56
N ILE A 152 -7.20 6.15 4.84
CA ILE A 152 -7.50 7.14 5.88
C ILE A 152 -6.33 7.34 6.84
N PHE A 153 -5.45 6.35 6.93
CA PHE A 153 -4.23 6.40 7.73
C PHE A 153 -3.14 5.55 7.08
N LYS A 154 -1.90 6.06 7.13
CA LYS A 154 -0.70 5.36 6.70
C LYS A 154 0.46 5.83 7.58
N GLY A 155 0.88 5.00 8.53
CA GLY A 155 1.92 5.35 9.50
C GLY A 155 2.89 4.20 9.74
N ILE A 156 4.04 4.55 10.32
CA ILE A 156 5.05 3.58 10.76
C ILE A 156 4.94 3.47 12.29
N VAL A 157 4.99 2.25 12.81
CA VAL A 157 5.01 1.99 14.26
C VAL A 157 6.13 1.04 14.62
N ASN A 158 6.58 1.12 15.87
CA ASN A 158 7.56 0.18 16.40
C ASN A 158 6.93 -1.17 16.75
N VAL A 159 7.68 -2.23 16.46
CA VAL A 159 7.40 -3.59 16.96
C VAL A 159 8.44 -3.90 18.04
N ARG A 160 7.97 -4.13 19.26
CA ARG A 160 8.83 -4.47 20.41
C ARG A 160 8.39 -5.78 21.01
N ASP A 161 9.33 -6.69 21.20
CA ASP A 161 9.11 -8.03 21.75
C ASP A 161 7.93 -8.77 21.10
N GLY A 162 7.80 -8.67 19.77
CA GLY A 162 6.73 -9.28 18.99
C GLY A 162 5.37 -8.57 19.08
N LYS A 163 5.31 -7.36 19.66
CA LYS A 163 4.07 -6.62 19.87
C LYS A 163 4.08 -5.25 19.21
N ILE A 164 2.89 -4.84 18.81
CA ILE A 164 2.53 -3.48 18.44
C ILE A 164 1.51 -3.06 19.48
N ASP A 165 1.89 -2.13 20.36
CA ASP A 165 1.05 -1.66 21.46
C ASP A 165 0.60 -0.21 21.17
N ASP A 166 -0.70 0.07 21.34
CA ASP A 166 -1.31 1.42 21.22
C ASP A 166 -1.03 2.15 19.89
N ALA A 167 -0.94 1.41 18.78
CA ALA A 167 -0.80 2.02 17.46
C ALA A 167 -2.06 2.85 17.14
N SER A 168 -1.87 4.16 17.09
CA SER A 168 -2.97 5.12 17.12
C SER A 168 -3.18 5.80 15.77
N PHE A 169 -4.44 6.16 15.46
CA PHE A 169 -4.77 7.04 14.35
C PHE A 169 -6.04 7.84 14.62
N ILE A 170 -6.19 8.99 13.94
CA ILE A 170 -7.45 9.75 13.92
C ILE A 170 -8.26 9.36 12.68
N VAL A 171 -9.55 9.10 12.86
CA VAL A 171 -10.46 8.85 11.74
C VAL A 171 -10.80 10.20 11.07
N PRO A 172 -10.49 10.40 9.77
CA PRO A 172 -10.76 11.67 9.10
C PRO A 172 -12.25 12.03 9.09
N LYS A 173 -12.53 13.34 8.96
CA LYS A 173 -13.90 13.86 8.89
C LYS A 173 -14.67 13.41 7.65
N SER A 174 -13.97 13.21 6.53
CA SER A 174 -14.53 12.87 5.22
C SER A 174 -14.60 11.36 4.96
N ILE A 175 -14.69 10.54 6.00
CA ILE A 175 -15.01 9.11 5.81
C ILE A 175 -16.40 8.95 5.19
N LYS A 176 -16.61 7.81 4.56
CA LYS A 176 -17.91 7.37 4.09
C LYS A 176 -18.70 6.83 5.28
N TYR A 177 -19.76 7.54 5.64
CA TYR A 177 -20.72 7.14 6.66
C TYR A 177 -21.62 5.97 6.21
N LYS A 178 -21.03 4.90 5.67
CA LYS A 178 -21.75 3.69 5.28
C LYS A 178 -21.85 2.77 6.49
N ASN A 179 -23.06 2.38 6.85
CA ASN A 179 -23.29 1.34 7.87
C ASN A 179 -22.96 -0.06 7.30
N SER A 180 -21.70 -0.29 6.93
CA SER A 180 -21.19 -1.53 6.36
C SER A 180 -19.82 -1.87 6.94
N ARG A 181 -19.65 -3.12 7.38
CA ARG A 181 -18.38 -3.67 7.91
C ARG A 181 -17.44 -4.08 6.78
N THR A 182 -16.95 -3.08 6.07
CA THR A 182 -16.12 -3.27 4.87
C THR A 182 -14.85 -2.45 4.90
N GLY A 183 -14.64 -1.65 5.95
CA GLY A 183 -13.38 -0.95 6.15
C GLY A 183 -12.27 -1.95 6.47
N ARG A 184 -11.02 -1.59 6.14
CA ARG A 184 -9.89 -2.50 6.26
C ARG A 184 -8.72 -1.85 6.98
N ILE A 185 -8.12 -2.56 7.93
CA ILE A 185 -6.76 -2.29 8.42
C ILE A 185 -5.84 -3.38 7.91
N SER A 186 -4.64 -3.01 7.48
CA SER A 186 -3.56 -3.93 7.09
C SER A 186 -2.28 -3.50 7.74
N ILE A 187 -1.53 -4.48 8.25
CA ILE A 187 -0.25 -4.29 8.94
C ILE A 187 0.76 -5.16 8.21
N TYR A 188 1.90 -4.56 7.87
CA TYR A 188 3.08 -5.28 7.38
C TYR A 188 4.26 -4.91 8.27
N ALA A 189 4.88 -5.90 8.90
CA ALA A 189 6.01 -5.72 9.79
C ALA A 189 7.28 -6.33 9.20
N TRP A 190 8.43 -5.76 9.55
CA TRP A 190 9.74 -6.26 9.20
C TRP A 190 10.73 -5.99 10.34
N ASP A 191 11.78 -6.79 10.42
CA ASP A 191 12.89 -6.59 11.35
C ASP A 191 14.26 -6.52 10.66
N GLU A 192 15.32 -6.36 11.47
CA GLU A 192 16.70 -6.29 10.97
C GLU A 192 17.23 -7.65 10.45
N ASP A 193 16.62 -8.76 10.87
CA ASP A 193 16.96 -10.12 10.43
C ASP A 193 16.27 -10.48 9.10
N LEU A 194 15.63 -9.50 8.43
CA LEU A 194 14.86 -9.65 7.20
C LEU A 194 13.67 -10.61 7.34
N ARG A 195 13.16 -10.82 8.55
CA ARG A 195 11.88 -11.48 8.78
C ARG A 195 10.77 -10.49 8.53
N ASP A 196 9.66 -10.96 7.98
CA ASP A 196 8.47 -10.15 7.77
C ASP A 196 7.19 -10.84 8.25
N ALA A 197 6.18 -10.03 8.51
CA ALA A 197 4.89 -10.48 8.97
C ALA A 197 3.77 -9.67 8.35
N VAL A 198 2.62 -10.30 8.11
CA VAL A 198 1.44 -9.61 7.60
C VAL A 198 0.19 -9.95 8.41
N GLY A 199 -0.70 -8.98 8.57
CA GLY A 199 -2.02 -9.20 9.14
C GLY A 199 -3.02 -8.16 8.63
N TYR A 200 -4.30 -8.50 8.67
CA TYR A 200 -5.35 -7.57 8.30
C TYR A 200 -6.66 -7.88 9.03
N ASN A 201 -7.53 -6.87 9.09
CA ASN A 201 -8.94 -7.03 9.44
C ASN A 201 -9.76 -6.20 8.43
N ASN A 202 -10.71 -6.83 7.74
CA ASN A 202 -11.55 -6.24 6.70
C ASN A 202 -13.01 -6.02 7.14
N THR A 203 -13.26 -5.97 8.45
CA THR A 203 -14.60 -5.84 9.04
C THR A 203 -14.80 -4.55 9.85
N LEU A 204 -13.94 -3.55 9.63
CA LEU A 204 -14.06 -2.26 10.32
C LEU A 204 -15.38 -1.58 9.93
N LEU A 205 -16.03 -0.98 10.93
CA LEU A 205 -17.27 -0.22 10.77
C LEU A 205 -16.98 1.27 10.95
N PHE A 206 -17.13 2.04 9.88
CA PHE A 206 -17.04 3.50 9.90
C PHE A 206 -18.45 4.10 9.92
N TYR A 207 -18.87 4.65 11.05
CA TYR A 207 -20.23 5.20 11.18
C TYR A 207 -20.35 6.28 12.26
N GLY A 208 -21.03 7.36 11.91
CA GLY A 208 -21.20 8.52 12.77
C GLY A 208 -19.96 9.41 12.88
N SER A 209 -20.13 10.55 13.54
CA SER A 209 -19.07 11.52 13.82
C SER A 209 -19.05 11.81 15.31
N GLU A 210 -17.86 12.09 15.85
CA GLU A 210 -17.76 12.63 17.19
C GLU A 210 -18.34 14.04 17.23
N THR A 211 -19.06 14.38 18.32
CA THR A 211 -19.93 15.58 18.36
C THR A 211 -19.29 16.77 19.08
N GLN A 212 -18.09 16.60 19.65
CA GLN A 212 -17.43 17.60 20.50
C GLN A 212 -16.03 18.02 20.02
N VAL A 213 -15.61 17.64 18.81
CA VAL A 213 -14.31 18.05 18.26
C VAL A 213 -14.48 19.33 17.43
N ASN A 214 -13.80 20.40 17.82
CA ASN A 214 -13.73 21.64 17.04
C ASN A 214 -12.49 21.63 16.17
N ASP A 215 -12.68 21.30 14.90
CA ASP A 215 -11.64 21.20 13.88
C ASP A 215 -11.82 22.35 12.87
N ALA A 216 -11.12 23.46 13.11
CA ALA A 216 -11.29 24.73 12.38
C ALA A 216 -9.98 25.33 11.86
N GLU A 217 -8.84 24.90 12.39
CA GLU A 217 -7.51 25.25 11.89
C GLU A 217 -7.06 24.15 10.94
N GLY A 218 -6.36 24.51 9.87
CA GLY A 218 -5.78 23.52 8.95
C GLY A 218 -4.35 23.13 9.36
N PRO A 219 -3.74 22.16 8.66
CA PRO A 219 -2.41 21.67 8.99
C PRO A 219 -1.33 22.75 8.93
N GLU A 220 -0.37 22.68 9.85
CA GLU A 220 0.90 23.37 9.70
C GLU A 220 1.69 22.71 8.55
N ILE A 221 2.21 23.54 7.63
CA ILE A 221 2.93 23.06 6.44
C ILE A 221 4.33 23.66 6.44
N ALA A 222 5.34 22.80 6.50
CA ALA A 222 6.72 23.15 6.22
C ALA A 222 7.23 22.33 5.04
N PHE A 223 8.10 22.88 4.21
CA PHE A 223 8.76 22.10 3.17
C PHE A 223 10.19 22.54 2.96
N ASN A 224 11.02 21.61 2.52
CA ASN A 224 12.40 21.85 2.12
C ASN A 224 12.76 21.00 0.90
N PHE A 225 14.01 21.14 0.45
CA PHE A 225 14.61 20.26 -0.54
C PHE A 225 15.68 19.44 0.19
N PRO A 226 15.58 18.09 0.27
CA PRO A 226 16.54 17.28 1.01
C PRO A 226 17.99 17.41 0.53
N GLU A 227 18.16 17.74 -0.76
CA GLU A 227 19.46 18.03 -1.38
C GLU A 227 20.05 19.37 -0.91
N GLN A 228 19.20 20.23 -0.31
CA GLN A 228 19.52 21.58 0.18
C GLN A 228 18.70 21.88 1.46
N PRO A 229 19.08 21.31 2.62
CA PRO A 229 18.30 21.42 3.86
C PRO A 229 18.09 22.86 4.36
N ASP A 230 19.03 23.76 4.04
CA ASP A 230 19.01 25.19 4.42
C ASP A 230 18.30 26.08 3.39
N PHE A 231 17.47 25.51 2.51
CA PHE A 231 16.76 26.25 1.45
C PHE A 231 15.90 27.39 2.02
N PHE A 232 16.00 28.56 1.39
CA PHE A 232 15.06 29.67 1.59
C PHE A 232 14.45 30.15 0.28
N GLU A 233 13.32 30.85 0.38
CA GLU A 233 12.63 31.41 -0.79
C GLU A 233 13.60 32.27 -1.63
N GLY A 234 13.75 31.92 -2.90
CA GLY A 234 14.64 32.59 -3.86
C GLY A 234 15.92 31.83 -4.19
N ASP A 235 16.22 30.74 -3.48
CA ASP A 235 17.38 29.89 -3.77
C ASP A 235 17.28 29.08 -5.07
N TYR A 236 18.43 28.60 -5.51
CA TYR A 236 18.57 27.75 -6.69
C TYR A 236 18.43 26.28 -6.32
N VAL A 237 17.52 25.57 -6.98
CA VAL A 237 17.38 24.11 -6.90
C VAL A 237 17.88 23.43 -8.16
N GLY A 238 18.08 22.10 -8.11
CA GLY A 238 18.43 21.30 -9.28
C GLY A 238 17.35 21.31 -10.37
N GLN A 239 17.64 20.70 -11.53
CA GLN A 239 16.68 20.63 -12.63
C GLN A 239 15.47 19.76 -12.31
N GLN A 240 15.63 18.74 -11.45
CA GLN A 240 14.57 17.83 -11.10
C GLN A 240 14.61 17.54 -9.59
N PRO A 241 14.33 18.54 -8.75
CA PRO A 241 14.57 18.43 -7.32
C PRO A 241 13.47 17.58 -6.65
N THR A 242 13.83 16.92 -5.55
CA THR A 242 12.84 16.29 -4.65
C THR A 242 12.40 17.29 -3.60
N ILE A 243 11.09 17.50 -3.45
CA ILE A 243 10.51 18.25 -2.33
C ILE A 243 10.18 17.29 -1.19
N ALA A 244 10.47 17.69 0.03
CA ALA A 244 10.01 17.06 1.26
C ALA A 244 9.08 18.03 1.99
N VAL A 245 7.87 17.58 2.32
CA VAL A 245 6.84 18.39 2.99
C VAL A 245 6.47 17.73 4.30
N GLU A 246 6.64 18.47 5.38
CA GLU A 246 6.19 18.12 6.72
C GLU A 246 4.78 18.71 6.93
N LEU A 247 3.84 17.88 7.38
CA LEU A 247 2.49 18.30 7.75
C LEU A 247 2.22 17.90 9.20
N SER A 248 1.65 18.81 9.98
CA SER A 248 1.24 18.56 11.37
C SER A 248 -0.16 19.10 11.62
N ASP A 249 -1.04 18.27 12.17
CA ASP A 249 -2.40 18.65 12.58
C ASP A 249 -2.84 17.82 13.80
N GLU A 250 -3.43 18.47 14.81
CA GLU A 250 -3.92 17.80 16.02
C GLU A 250 -5.05 16.78 15.74
N ASN A 251 -5.83 17.01 14.69
CA ASN A 251 -6.90 16.12 14.22
C ASN A 251 -6.44 15.16 13.12
N GLY A 252 -5.13 15.18 12.79
CA GLY A 252 -4.54 14.39 11.73
C GLY A 252 -4.79 14.95 10.33
N ILE A 253 -3.99 14.48 9.39
CA ILE A 253 -4.04 14.80 7.96
C ILE A 253 -5.01 13.88 7.23
N ASN A 254 -5.85 14.46 6.37
CA ASN A 254 -6.81 13.71 5.60
C ASN A 254 -6.17 13.03 4.38
N LEU A 255 -6.19 11.69 4.35
CA LEU A 255 -5.60 10.88 3.28
C LEU A 255 -6.63 10.30 2.30
N THR A 256 -7.94 10.55 2.51
CA THR A 256 -9.02 9.91 1.76
C THR A 256 -8.93 10.16 0.24
N GLY A 257 -8.28 11.26 -0.15
CA GLY A 257 -8.11 11.64 -1.55
C GLY A 257 -9.43 12.09 -2.20
N GLU A 258 -10.44 12.43 -1.41
CA GLU A 258 -11.68 12.99 -1.92
C GLU A 258 -11.43 14.37 -2.55
N VAL A 259 -12.24 14.72 -3.55
CA VAL A 259 -12.06 16.00 -4.26
C VAL A 259 -12.25 17.15 -3.27
N GLY A 260 -11.20 17.97 -3.09
CA GLY A 260 -11.18 19.06 -2.13
C GLY A 260 -10.52 18.73 -0.78
N HIS A 261 -10.05 17.51 -0.58
CA HIS A 261 -9.37 17.04 0.65
C HIS A 261 -8.11 16.19 0.33
N ARG A 262 -7.37 16.57 -0.72
CA ARG A 262 -6.13 15.90 -1.18
C ARG A 262 -4.93 16.72 -0.81
N ILE A 263 -3.75 16.16 -0.64
CA ILE A 263 -2.55 16.99 -0.63
C ILE A 263 -2.23 17.38 -2.08
N GLU A 264 -2.41 18.66 -2.43
CA GLU A 264 -2.24 19.17 -3.80
C GLU A 264 -0.94 19.98 -3.91
N LEU A 265 -0.04 19.53 -4.79
CA LEU A 265 1.14 20.28 -5.21
C LEU A 265 0.84 21.00 -6.54
N THR A 266 1.06 22.32 -6.55
CA THR A 266 0.94 23.16 -7.75
C THR A 266 2.30 23.75 -8.13
N ILE A 267 2.70 23.57 -9.39
CA ILE A 267 3.93 24.13 -9.97
C ILE A 267 3.54 25.18 -11.02
N ASP A 268 4.06 26.40 -10.83
CA ASP A 268 3.84 27.58 -11.68
C ASP A 268 2.36 27.93 -11.94
N GLY A 269 1.47 27.51 -11.03
CA GLY A 269 0.02 27.71 -11.15
C GLY A 269 -0.63 26.88 -12.27
N ARG A 270 0.09 25.97 -12.93
CA ARG A 270 -0.37 25.24 -14.11
C ARG A 270 -0.41 23.74 -13.91
N ILE A 271 0.68 23.17 -13.39
CA ILE A 271 0.76 21.74 -13.14
C ILE A 271 0.19 21.51 -11.75
N LYS A 272 -0.89 20.73 -11.67
CA LYS A 272 -1.48 20.27 -10.42
C LYS A 272 -1.27 18.77 -10.28
N LYS A 273 -0.72 18.36 -9.15
CA LYS A 273 -0.47 16.96 -8.84
C LYS A 273 -1.06 16.63 -7.48
N ASP A 274 -1.87 15.58 -7.46
CA ASP A 274 -2.27 14.93 -6.22
C ASP A 274 -1.07 14.13 -5.69
N VAL A 275 -0.57 14.51 -4.52
CA VAL A 275 0.58 13.87 -3.87
C VAL A 275 0.19 13.18 -2.57
N THR A 276 -1.12 12.97 -2.33
CA THR A 276 -1.65 12.37 -1.11
C THR A 276 -1.07 10.98 -0.84
N GLU A 277 -0.85 10.17 -1.89
CA GLU A 277 -0.33 8.80 -1.77
C GLU A 277 1.10 8.71 -1.18
N PHE A 278 1.87 9.80 -1.31
CA PHE A 278 3.25 9.88 -0.85
C PHE A 278 3.36 10.22 0.64
N PHE A 279 2.30 10.72 1.27
CA PHE A 279 2.30 11.06 2.69
C PHE A 279 2.35 9.81 3.58
N VAL A 280 3.14 9.88 4.65
CA VAL A 280 3.28 8.87 5.68
C VAL A 280 3.46 9.57 7.02
N TYR A 281 2.71 9.17 8.05
CA TYR A 281 2.96 9.62 9.41
C TYR A 281 4.31 9.10 9.93
N HIS A 282 4.97 9.91 10.75
CA HIS A 282 6.23 9.52 11.37
C HIS A 282 6.06 8.33 12.31
N GLU A 283 7.20 7.78 12.74
CA GLU A 283 7.25 6.61 13.62
C GLU A 283 6.52 6.87 14.95
N ASP A 284 5.56 5.99 15.28
CA ASP A 284 4.69 6.07 16.46
C ASP A 284 3.87 7.38 16.55
N GLU A 285 3.74 8.11 15.44
CA GLU A 285 2.98 9.37 15.34
C GLU A 285 1.70 9.22 14.52
N TYR A 286 0.74 10.09 14.76
CA TYR A 286 -0.54 10.14 14.04
C TYR A 286 -1.07 11.56 13.77
N THR A 287 -0.30 12.57 14.16
CA THR A 287 -0.59 13.98 13.92
C THR A 287 0.43 14.63 12.98
N THR A 288 1.66 14.10 12.96
CA THR A 288 2.78 14.65 12.16
C THR A 288 3.31 13.60 11.18
N GLY A 289 3.61 14.03 9.96
CA GLY A 289 4.19 13.15 8.95
C GLY A 289 4.86 13.92 7.81
N GLU A 290 5.43 13.14 6.90
CA GLU A 290 6.17 13.66 5.76
C GLU A 290 5.61 13.07 4.45
N LEU A 291 5.66 13.86 3.38
CA LEU A 291 5.63 13.34 2.01
C LEU A 291 6.88 13.78 1.25
N ARG A 292 7.38 12.91 0.38
CA ARG A 292 8.49 13.20 -0.55
C ARG A 292 8.03 13.02 -1.97
N TYR A 293 8.32 13.99 -2.84
CA TYR A 293 7.92 13.93 -4.24
C TYR A 293 9.00 14.54 -5.15
N THR A 294 9.42 13.80 -6.16
CA THR A 294 10.36 14.31 -7.18
C THR A 294 9.59 15.11 -8.22
N LEU A 295 9.93 16.39 -8.36
CA LEU A 295 9.27 17.27 -9.33
C LEU A 295 9.54 16.78 -10.78
N PRO A 296 8.68 17.13 -11.74
CA PRO A 296 9.06 17.05 -13.15
C PRO A 296 10.26 17.97 -13.42
N ALA A 297 10.98 17.72 -14.53
CA ALA A 297 12.09 18.57 -14.93
C ALA A 297 11.64 20.03 -15.09
N LEU A 298 12.28 20.92 -14.33
CA LEU A 298 12.07 22.36 -14.35
C LEU A 298 12.95 23.00 -15.43
N SER A 299 12.40 24.00 -16.11
CA SER A 299 13.17 24.84 -17.02
C SER A 299 14.11 25.78 -16.25
N ALA A 300 15.11 26.35 -16.91
CA ALA A 300 15.86 27.44 -16.30
C ALA A 300 14.95 28.67 -16.05
N GLY A 301 14.89 29.14 -14.80
CA GLY A 301 14.13 30.33 -14.43
C GLY A 301 13.59 30.29 -13.00
N SER A 302 12.77 31.29 -12.66
CA SER A 302 12.04 31.33 -11.39
C SER A 302 10.78 30.47 -11.47
N HIS A 303 10.60 29.62 -10.46
CA HIS A 303 9.43 28.76 -10.33
C HIS A 303 8.66 29.06 -9.06
N ARG A 304 7.35 28.82 -9.07
CA ARG A 304 6.49 28.96 -7.89
C ARG A 304 5.88 27.61 -7.53
N LEU A 305 6.17 27.14 -6.32
CA LEU A 305 5.52 25.99 -5.73
C LEU A 305 4.44 26.45 -4.75
N LYS A 306 3.31 25.74 -4.75
CA LYS A 306 2.26 25.89 -3.74
C LYS A 306 1.81 24.50 -3.31
N ILE A 307 1.77 24.26 -2.01
CA ILE A 307 1.18 23.07 -1.41
C ILE A 307 -0.11 23.47 -0.71
N SER A 308 -1.11 22.60 -0.77
CA SER A 308 -2.35 22.74 0.01
C SER A 308 -2.70 21.37 0.59
N ALA A 309 -3.03 21.36 1.87
CA ALA A 309 -3.43 20.19 2.65
C ALA A 309 -4.67 20.54 3.48
N TRP A 310 -5.39 19.51 3.93
CA TRP A 310 -6.68 19.59 4.61
C TRP A 310 -6.80 18.52 5.69
#